data_AF-A0A927FJN2-F1
#
_entry.id   AF-A0A927FJN2-F1
#
_cell.length_a   1.000
_cell.length_b   1.000
_cell.length_c   1.000
_cell.angle_alpha   90.00
_cell.angle_beta   90.00
_cell.angle_gamma   90.00
#
_symmetry.space_group_name_H-M   'P 1'
#
loop_
_entity.id
_entity.type
_entity.pdbx_description
1 polymer ?
#
loop_
_entity_poly.entity_id
_entity_poly.type
_entity_poly.pdbx_seq_one_letter_code
_entity_poly.pdbx_strand_id
1 'polypeptide(L)'
;MYRKLSILATVALVSGLVHSQDAGVNTSSGREYFASQDGQMIYDKKTGLVWMRCSIGQTWDGKSCLGSPRDHSFSGAMQAPSQVNAIGFGGYRDWTLPNIVQLVSLRYCSKGEYVGNDLRPIRASVFGVEMPRACSGGVSPAIDPVVFPNTIAGSYRTSSKNPADDFHTGIRIDFRRGYIDTNSLDDQGGSVRLVRKNPISSDEAAQAFPVDYASLSQTFEVLARDKQQIENEAKELKAKQEAEQRQVAAKREEEQRAQAAKAEAEFKTMFPRLGRCIVGESVTHRELLNASQSSGNALADIIWNSHTKAQYVIEYEAVVEGFVGSKVKTTINGYQVKQLKAGSYVDGADMRSRVAGYADKMVGKTQFYDRARCSK
;
A
#
# COMPACT_ATOMS: atom_id res chain seq x y z
N MET A 1 34.48 -35.14 -38.29
CA MET A 1 33.65 -35.71 -39.37
C MET A 1 32.20 -35.40 -39.08
N TYR A 2 31.60 -34.56 -39.94
CA TYR A 2 30.27 -33.97 -39.83
C TYR A 2 29.15 -35.03 -39.86
N ARG A 3 28.23 -35.00 -38.90
CA ARG A 3 26.91 -35.65 -39.03
C ARG A 3 25.92 -34.61 -39.56
N LYS A 4 25.43 -34.87 -40.78
CA LYS A 4 24.55 -34.01 -41.58
C LYS A 4 23.21 -33.76 -40.87
N LEU A 5 22.84 -32.47 -40.77
CA LEU A 5 21.47 -32.02 -40.57
C LEU A 5 20.61 -32.41 -41.78
N SER A 6 19.37 -32.81 -41.55
CA SER A 6 18.31 -32.79 -42.57
C SER A 6 17.06 -32.21 -41.91
N ILE A 7 16.83 -30.93 -42.18
CA ILE A 7 15.60 -30.21 -41.83
C ILE A 7 14.72 -30.33 -43.07
N LEU A 8 13.63 -31.10 -42.97
CA LEU A 8 12.54 -31.09 -43.95
C LEU A 8 11.50 -30.10 -43.45
N ALA A 9 11.46 -28.93 -44.08
CA ALA A 9 10.40 -27.95 -43.91
C ALA A 9 9.19 -28.34 -44.78
N THR A 10 8.10 -28.76 -44.15
CA THR A 10 6.79 -28.84 -44.79
C THR A 10 6.00 -27.59 -44.46
N VAL A 11 5.91 -26.67 -45.42
CA VAL A 11 4.99 -25.53 -45.41
C VAL A 11 3.60 -26.05 -45.76
N ALA A 12 2.70 -26.11 -44.79
CA ALA A 12 1.28 -26.31 -45.03
C ALA A 12 0.61 -24.93 -45.13
N LEU A 13 0.23 -24.54 -46.34
CA LEU A 13 -0.74 -23.49 -46.60
C LEU A 13 -2.12 -24.01 -46.18
N VAL A 14 -2.68 -23.44 -45.11
CA VAL A 14 -4.13 -23.47 -44.89
C VAL A 14 -4.62 -22.03 -44.93
N SER A 15 -5.26 -21.71 -46.05
CA SER A 15 -6.03 -20.49 -46.25
C SER A 15 -7.26 -20.49 -45.34
N GLY A 16 -7.49 -19.36 -44.67
CA GLY A 16 -8.81 -18.82 -44.38
C GLY A 16 -9.70 -19.62 -43.42
N LEU A 17 -9.56 -19.35 -42.12
CA LEU A 17 -10.72 -19.20 -41.25
C LEU A 17 -10.66 -17.82 -40.59
N VAL A 18 -11.80 -17.16 -40.66
CA VAL A 18 -12.07 -15.77 -40.29
C VAL A 18 -11.66 -15.54 -38.83
N HIS A 19 -10.82 -14.53 -38.58
CA HIS A 19 -10.64 -14.00 -37.23
C HIS A 19 -11.94 -13.30 -36.85
N SER A 20 -12.81 -13.99 -36.11
CA SER A 20 -13.86 -13.33 -35.35
C SER A 20 -13.19 -12.66 -34.15
N GLN A 21 -13.00 -11.34 -34.24
CA GLN A 21 -12.55 -10.55 -33.09
C GLN A 21 -13.72 -10.37 -32.12
N ASP A 22 -13.44 -10.45 -30.82
CA ASP A 22 -14.38 -10.17 -29.73
C ASP A 22 -15.30 -8.97 -30.01
N ALA A 23 -16.61 -9.16 -29.84
CA ALA A 23 -17.57 -8.07 -29.92
C ALA A 23 -17.66 -7.23 -28.63
N GLY A 24 -17.06 -7.68 -27.53
CA GLY A 24 -16.80 -6.85 -26.36
C GLY A 24 -15.48 -6.12 -26.53
N VAL A 25 -15.50 -4.79 -26.56
CA VAL A 25 -14.24 -4.02 -26.66
C VAL A 25 -13.64 -3.90 -25.26
N ASN A 26 -12.43 -4.44 -25.05
CA ASN A 26 -11.71 -4.28 -23.78
C ASN A 26 -11.39 -2.79 -23.56
N THR A 27 -11.98 -2.18 -22.53
CA THR A 27 -11.98 -0.73 -22.37
C THR A 27 -11.02 -0.25 -21.32
N SER A 28 -10.39 0.89 -21.59
CA SER A 28 -9.60 1.61 -20.58
C SER A 28 -10.49 2.31 -19.55
N SER A 29 -11.72 2.64 -19.95
CA SER A 29 -12.69 3.36 -19.12
C SER A 29 -13.48 2.49 -18.14
N GLY A 30 -13.36 1.16 -18.21
CA GLY A 30 -14.18 0.23 -17.43
C GLY A 30 -15.67 0.25 -17.82
N ARG A 31 -15.99 0.86 -18.97
CA ARG A 31 -17.35 0.88 -19.54
C ARG A 31 -17.53 -0.25 -20.53
N GLU A 32 -18.75 -0.75 -20.63
CA GLU A 32 -19.08 -1.81 -21.57
C GLU A 32 -19.48 -1.21 -22.92
N TYR A 33 -18.70 -1.49 -23.95
CA TYR A 33 -18.97 -1.14 -25.34
C TYR A 33 -18.98 -2.40 -26.20
N PHE A 34 -19.87 -2.43 -27.18
CA PHE A 34 -19.98 -3.52 -28.13
C PHE A 34 -19.78 -3.00 -29.56
N ALA A 35 -18.96 -3.69 -30.34
CA ALA A 35 -18.72 -3.34 -31.74
C ALA A 35 -19.72 -4.06 -32.65
N SER A 36 -20.12 -3.42 -33.75
CA SER A 36 -20.86 -4.10 -34.82
C SER A 36 -19.98 -5.17 -35.47
N GLN A 37 -20.59 -6.09 -36.22
CA GLN A 37 -19.87 -7.18 -36.89
C GLN A 37 -18.71 -6.71 -37.79
N ASP A 38 -18.87 -5.57 -38.46
CA ASP A 38 -17.86 -4.92 -39.30
C ASP A 38 -16.92 -3.98 -38.52
N GLY A 39 -17.17 -3.81 -37.22
CA GLY A 39 -16.43 -2.95 -36.30
C GLY A 39 -16.63 -1.45 -36.51
N GLN A 40 -17.50 -1.02 -37.43
CA GLN A 40 -17.65 0.38 -37.81
C GLN A 40 -18.56 1.19 -36.87
N MET A 41 -19.38 0.50 -36.07
CA MET A 41 -20.30 1.09 -35.10
C MET A 41 -20.00 0.58 -33.70
N ILE A 42 -20.28 1.42 -32.71
CA ILE A 42 -20.10 1.12 -31.29
C ILE A 42 -21.42 1.36 -30.56
N TYR A 43 -21.93 0.31 -29.92
CA TYR A 43 -23.02 0.40 -28.96
C TYR A 43 -22.45 0.64 -27.55
N ASP A 44 -22.88 1.74 -26.92
CA ASP A 44 -22.54 2.07 -25.53
C ASP A 44 -23.65 1.55 -24.61
N LYS A 45 -23.37 0.44 -23.90
CA LYS A 45 -24.35 -0.23 -23.04
C LYS A 45 -24.88 0.67 -21.93
N LYS A 46 -24.07 1.62 -21.45
CA LYS A 46 -24.44 2.51 -20.35
C LYS A 46 -25.50 3.53 -20.79
N THR A 47 -25.39 4.02 -22.02
CA THR A 47 -26.26 5.10 -22.54
C THR A 47 -27.33 4.61 -23.51
N GLY A 48 -27.21 3.37 -24.00
CA GLY A 48 -28.07 2.84 -25.06
C GLY A 48 -27.81 3.46 -26.43
N LEU A 49 -26.76 4.28 -26.57
CA LEU A 49 -26.47 5.02 -27.80
C LEU A 49 -25.56 4.22 -28.73
N VAL A 50 -25.81 4.36 -30.03
CA VAL A 50 -24.98 3.79 -31.08
C VAL A 50 -24.21 4.89 -31.77
N TRP A 51 -22.90 4.73 -31.84
CA TRP A 51 -21.95 5.71 -32.35
C TRP A 51 -21.28 5.21 -33.61
N MET A 52 -20.98 6.12 -34.54
CA MET A 52 -19.94 5.84 -35.52
C MET A 52 -18.60 5.69 -34.79
N ARG A 53 -17.87 4.60 -35.08
CA ARG A 53 -16.57 4.33 -34.45
C ARG A 53 -15.47 5.26 -34.91
N CYS A 54 -15.55 5.73 -36.15
CA CYS A 54 -14.66 6.75 -36.70
C CYS A 54 -15.33 8.11 -36.80
N SER A 55 -14.53 9.17 -36.74
CA SER A 55 -15.01 10.53 -37.00
C SER A 55 -15.31 10.70 -38.50
N ILE A 56 -16.15 11.66 -38.86
CA ILE A 56 -16.37 12.02 -40.27
C ILE A 56 -15.05 12.42 -40.91
N GLY A 57 -14.77 11.89 -42.11
CA GLY A 57 -13.50 12.06 -42.82
C GLY A 57 -12.49 10.93 -42.60
N GLN A 58 -12.75 10.05 -41.63
CA GLN A 58 -11.94 8.85 -41.39
C GLN A 58 -12.63 7.59 -41.90
N THR A 59 -11.88 6.49 -42.02
CA THR A 59 -12.41 5.18 -42.45
C THR A 59 -11.88 4.07 -41.54
N TRP A 60 -12.75 3.15 -41.15
CA TRP A 60 -12.37 1.99 -40.35
C TRP A 60 -11.67 0.94 -41.23
N ASP A 61 -10.50 0.47 -40.83
CA ASP A 61 -9.72 -0.56 -41.56
C ASP A 61 -9.80 -1.96 -40.95
N GLY A 62 -10.67 -2.16 -39.95
CA GLY A 62 -10.74 -3.39 -39.16
C GLY A 62 -9.96 -3.32 -37.84
N LYS A 63 -9.10 -2.31 -37.64
CA LYS A 63 -8.28 -2.15 -36.43
C LYS A 63 -8.27 -0.72 -35.87
N SER A 64 -8.24 0.29 -36.74
CA SER A 64 -8.17 1.70 -36.38
C SER A 64 -8.94 2.58 -37.39
N CYS A 65 -9.07 3.86 -37.05
CA CYS A 65 -9.61 4.88 -37.95
C CYS A 65 -8.47 5.51 -38.76
N LEU A 66 -8.44 5.25 -40.06
CA LEU A 66 -7.47 5.79 -41.01
C LEU A 66 -7.87 7.18 -41.49
N GLY A 67 -6.86 7.98 -41.83
CA GLY A 67 -7.02 9.36 -42.29
C GLY A 67 -7.24 10.36 -41.16
N SER A 68 -7.37 11.62 -41.55
CA SER A 68 -7.66 12.73 -40.64
C SER A 68 -9.16 13.00 -40.60
N PRO A 69 -9.73 13.33 -39.42
CA PRO A 69 -11.10 13.79 -39.38
C PRO A 69 -11.25 15.08 -40.19
N ARG A 70 -12.40 15.23 -40.83
CA ARG A 70 -12.76 16.46 -41.54
C ARG A 70 -13.07 17.55 -40.52
N ASP A 71 -12.57 18.74 -40.80
CA ASP A 71 -12.87 19.93 -40.01
C ASP A 71 -14.18 20.57 -40.49
N HIS A 72 -15.07 20.92 -39.56
CA HIS A 72 -16.38 21.48 -39.86
C HIS A 72 -16.65 22.79 -39.12
N SER A 73 -17.16 23.78 -39.86
CA SER A 73 -17.92 24.90 -39.27
C SER A 73 -19.16 24.37 -38.55
N PHE A 74 -19.78 25.18 -37.69
CA PHE A 74 -21.00 24.76 -36.99
C PHE A 74 -22.13 24.40 -37.98
N SER A 75 -22.36 25.23 -38.99
CA SER A 75 -23.33 24.95 -40.06
C SER A 75 -22.99 23.69 -40.84
N GLY A 76 -21.71 23.47 -41.17
CA GLY A 76 -21.24 22.26 -41.85
C GLY A 76 -21.44 21.00 -41.00
N ALA A 77 -21.23 21.09 -39.68
CA ALA A 77 -21.46 19.98 -38.76
C ALA A 77 -22.95 19.62 -38.65
N MET A 78 -23.83 20.63 -38.64
CA MET A 78 -25.29 20.42 -38.65
C MET A 78 -25.78 19.72 -39.93
N GLN A 79 -25.06 19.87 -41.05
CA GLN A 79 -25.37 19.23 -42.31
C GLN A 79 -24.70 17.86 -42.49
N ALA A 80 -23.63 17.56 -41.76
CA ALA A 80 -22.90 16.29 -41.88
C ALA A 80 -23.79 15.02 -41.81
N PRO A 81 -24.82 14.95 -40.93
CA PRO A 81 -25.68 13.77 -40.88
C PRO A 81 -26.44 13.48 -42.18
N SER A 82 -26.84 14.49 -42.95
CA SER A 82 -27.59 14.26 -44.19
C SER A 82 -26.78 13.50 -45.22
N GLN A 83 -25.47 13.76 -45.31
CA GLN A 83 -24.55 13.07 -46.21
C GLN A 83 -24.40 11.60 -45.81
N VAL A 84 -24.28 11.31 -44.52
CA VAL A 84 -24.17 9.95 -43.99
C VAL A 84 -25.48 9.18 -44.14
N ASN A 85 -26.62 9.85 -43.92
CA ASN A 85 -27.94 9.24 -44.05
C ASN A 85 -28.30 8.94 -45.52
N ALA A 86 -27.82 9.74 -46.47
CA ALA A 86 -28.02 9.46 -47.89
C ALA A 86 -27.38 8.12 -48.31
N ILE A 87 -26.19 7.81 -47.78
CA ILE A 87 -25.46 6.56 -48.09
C ILE A 87 -25.91 5.36 -47.25
N GLY A 88 -26.67 5.56 -46.17
CA GLY A 88 -27.14 4.46 -45.31
C GLY A 88 -26.02 3.76 -44.54
N PHE A 89 -25.10 4.54 -43.94
CA PHE A 89 -23.95 4.00 -43.23
C PHE A 89 -24.36 2.97 -42.15
N GLY A 90 -23.70 1.80 -42.16
CA GLY A 90 -24.01 0.69 -41.26
C GLY A 90 -25.43 0.11 -41.42
N GLY A 91 -26.11 0.38 -42.54
CA GLY A 91 -27.51 0.00 -42.76
C GLY A 91 -28.52 1.00 -42.19
N TYR A 92 -28.06 2.11 -41.61
CA TYR A 92 -28.90 3.07 -40.90
C TYR A 92 -28.90 4.46 -41.55
N ARG A 93 -30.05 5.16 -41.43
CA ARG A 93 -30.28 6.50 -42.00
C ARG A 93 -30.78 7.52 -40.98
N ASP A 94 -30.66 7.20 -39.70
CA ASP A 94 -31.07 8.03 -38.58
C ASP A 94 -29.87 8.60 -37.81
N TRP A 95 -28.71 8.75 -38.47
CA TRP A 95 -27.56 9.42 -37.90
C TRP A 95 -27.87 10.89 -37.65
N THR A 96 -27.42 11.40 -36.51
CA THR A 96 -27.59 12.79 -36.09
C THR A 96 -26.31 13.32 -35.46
N LEU A 97 -26.14 14.64 -35.50
CA LEU A 97 -25.10 15.32 -34.74
C LEU A 97 -25.48 15.23 -33.24
N PRO A 98 -24.61 14.72 -32.36
CA PRO A 98 -24.92 14.53 -30.95
C PRO A 98 -25.12 15.87 -30.27
N ASN A 99 -26.03 15.92 -29.31
CA ASN A 99 -26.09 17.05 -28.37
C ASN A 99 -24.93 16.96 -27.36
N ILE A 100 -24.73 18.01 -26.56
CA ILE A 100 -23.61 18.05 -25.61
C ILE A 100 -23.68 16.94 -24.55
N VAL A 101 -24.87 16.59 -24.08
CA VAL A 101 -25.05 15.52 -23.08
C VAL A 101 -24.62 14.18 -23.67
N GLN A 102 -25.03 13.89 -24.90
CA GLN A 102 -24.63 12.68 -25.61
C GLN A 102 -23.13 12.64 -25.85
N LEU A 103 -22.52 13.71 -26.38
CA LEU A 103 -21.10 13.66 -26.73
C LEU A 103 -20.18 13.64 -25.49
N VAL A 104 -20.53 14.39 -24.44
CA VAL A 104 -19.84 14.33 -23.14
C VAL A 104 -19.95 12.94 -22.52
N SER A 105 -21.01 12.19 -22.82
CA SER A 105 -21.12 10.81 -22.38
C SER A 105 -20.03 9.90 -22.96
N LEU A 106 -19.23 10.30 -23.96
CA LEU A 106 -18.04 9.55 -24.39
C LEU A 106 -16.76 9.95 -23.66
N ARG A 107 -16.78 11.05 -22.89
CA ARG A 107 -15.60 11.55 -22.18
C ARG A 107 -15.09 10.51 -21.18
N TYR A 108 -13.78 10.28 -21.21
CA TYR A 108 -13.07 9.44 -20.25
C TYR A 108 -11.99 10.25 -19.54
N CYS A 109 -12.18 10.47 -18.24
CA CYS A 109 -11.22 11.15 -17.38
C CYS A 109 -10.53 10.15 -16.45
N SER A 110 -9.36 9.63 -16.84
CA SER A 110 -8.66 8.59 -16.07
C SER A 110 -8.19 9.03 -14.67
N LYS A 111 -8.14 10.35 -14.40
CA LYS A 111 -7.86 10.93 -13.07
C LYS A 111 -9.09 11.59 -12.42
N GLY A 112 -10.28 11.33 -12.95
CA GLY A 112 -11.54 11.92 -12.50
C GLY A 112 -11.87 13.25 -13.15
N GLU A 113 -13.06 13.76 -12.82
CA GLU A 113 -13.57 15.02 -13.34
C GLU A 113 -13.06 16.20 -12.50
N TYR A 114 -12.96 17.38 -13.11
CA TYR A 114 -12.55 18.58 -12.39
C TYR A 114 -13.68 19.03 -11.44
N VAL A 115 -13.35 19.13 -10.15
CA VAL A 115 -14.25 19.62 -9.08
C VAL A 115 -13.56 20.81 -8.41
N GLY A 116 -13.75 22.01 -8.96
CA GLY A 116 -13.16 23.24 -8.44
C GLY A 116 -14.00 24.45 -8.78
N ASN A 117 -13.89 25.50 -7.96
CA ASN A 117 -14.72 26.71 -8.08
C ASN A 117 -14.41 27.54 -9.33
N ASP A 118 -13.23 27.35 -9.95
CA ASP A 118 -12.77 28.13 -11.10
C ASP A 118 -13.45 27.73 -12.41
N LEU A 119 -13.98 26.50 -12.49
CA LEU A 119 -14.74 26.01 -13.64
C LEU A 119 -16.11 25.56 -13.17
N ARG A 120 -17.08 26.48 -13.18
CA ARG A 120 -18.48 26.16 -12.89
C ARG A 120 -18.97 25.03 -13.81
N PRO A 121 -19.64 24.00 -13.28
CA PRO A 121 -20.32 23.00 -14.08
C PRO A 121 -21.23 23.66 -15.11
N ILE A 122 -21.29 23.09 -16.30
CA ILE A 122 -22.23 23.57 -17.31
C ILE A 122 -23.56 22.92 -17.00
N ARG A 123 -24.57 23.77 -16.77
CA ARG A 123 -25.96 23.37 -16.96
C ARG A 123 -26.17 23.31 -18.45
N ALA A 124 -26.31 22.10 -19.01
CA ALA A 124 -26.89 21.99 -20.33
C ALA A 124 -28.35 22.45 -20.17
N SER A 125 -28.57 23.74 -20.42
CA SER A 125 -29.82 24.49 -20.22
C SER A 125 -31.04 23.87 -20.89
N VAL A 126 -30.83 22.90 -21.77
CA VAL A 126 -31.87 22.17 -22.51
C VAL A 126 -32.25 20.84 -21.82
N PHE A 127 -31.43 20.30 -20.92
CA PHE A 127 -31.62 18.95 -20.34
C PHE A 127 -31.58 18.90 -18.80
N GLY A 128 -31.29 20.01 -18.12
CA GLY A 128 -31.31 20.06 -16.64
C GLY A 128 -30.21 19.24 -15.96
N VAL A 129 -29.20 18.77 -16.70
CA VAL A 129 -28.09 17.96 -16.17
C VAL A 129 -26.88 18.85 -15.92
N GLU A 130 -26.33 18.77 -14.71
CA GLU A 130 -25.04 19.37 -14.38
C GLU A 130 -23.91 18.44 -14.84
N MET A 131 -22.98 18.99 -15.63
CA MET A 131 -21.83 18.25 -16.12
C MET A 131 -20.55 19.00 -15.77
N PRO A 132 -19.53 18.31 -15.21
CA PRO A 132 -18.23 18.92 -15.02
C PRO A 132 -17.65 19.43 -16.33
N ARG A 133 -17.04 20.61 -16.26
CA ARG A 133 -16.60 21.33 -17.46
C ARG A 133 -15.38 20.69 -18.11
N ALA A 134 -14.56 19.95 -17.36
CA ALA A 134 -13.32 19.35 -17.86
C ALA A 134 -12.90 18.12 -17.04
N CYS A 135 -11.93 17.36 -17.55
CA CYS A 135 -11.20 16.38 -16.74
C CYS A 135 -10.20 17.09 -15.81
N SER A 136 -9.97 16.53 -14.61
CA SER A 136 -8.89 16.99 -13.71
C SER A 136 -7.50 16.68 -14.29
N GLY A 137 -7.43 15.69 -15.20
CA GLY A 137 -6.27 15.25 -15.94
C GLY A 137 -6.53 13.85 -16.52
N GLY A 138 -5.51 13.24 -17.11
CA GLY A 138 -5.61 11.86 -17.60
C GLY A 138 -5.14 11.69 -19.03
N VAL A 139 -5.78 10.77 -19.75
CA VAL A 139 -5.49 10.48 -21.16
C VAL A 139 -5.85 11.66 -22.06
N SER A 140 -5.07 11.85 -23.12
CA SER A 140 -5.32 12.81 -24.19
C SER A 140 -5.22 12.06 -25.52
N PRO A 141 -6.30 11.99 -26.32
CA PRO A 141 -7.63 12.55 -26.08
C PRO A 141 -8.36 11.90 -24.89
N ALA A 142 -9.21 12.68 -24.21
CA ALA A 142 -10.03 12.34 -23.06
C ALA A 142 -11.28 11.54 -23.45
N ILE A 143 -11.05 10.42 -24.14
CA ILE A 143 -12.01 9.46 -24.66
C ILE A 143 -11.32 8.09 -24.66
N ASP A 144 -12.07 7.00 -24.58
CA ASP A 144 -11.48 5.66 -24.58
C ASP A 144 -10.78 5.36 -25.93
N PRO A 145 -9.43 5.29 -25.98
CA PRO A 145 -8.72 5.17 -27.25
C PRO A 145 -8.81 3.77 -27.86
N VAL A 146 -9.22 2.76 -27.09
CA VAL A 146 -9.43 1.40 -27.63
C VAL A 146 -10.76 1.33 -28.39
N VAL A 147 -11.77 2.00 -27.87
CA VAL A 147 -13.10 2.06 -28.48
C VAL A 147 -13.12 3.02 -29.66
N PHE A 148 -12.53 4.21 -29.49
CA PHE A 148 -12.52 5.29 -30.48
C PHE A 148 -11.09 5.64 -30.91
N PRO A 149 -10.37 4.71 -31.58
CA PRO A 149 -8.98 4.89 -31.94
C PRO A 149 -8.79 6.02 -32.95
N ASN A 150 -7.60 6.64 -32.93
CA ASN A 150 -7.25 7.79 -33.78
C ASN A 150 -8.26 8.95 -33.70
N THR A 151 -8.95 9.09 -32.57
CA THR A 151 -9.65 10.33 -32.22
C THR A 151 -8.61 11.44 -32.01
N ILE A 152 -8.83 12.62 -32.59
CA ILE A 152 -7.89 13.72 -32.41
C ILE A 152 -8.04 14.35 -31.02
N ALA A 153 -6.93 14.82 -30.46
CA ALA A 153 -6.92 15.62 -29.24
C ALA A 153 -7.29 17.08 -29.58
N GLY A 154 -8.56 17.30 -29.90
CA GLY A 154 -9.09 18.59 -30.33
C GLY A 154 -10.60 18.68 -30.21
N SER A 155 -11.15 19.72 -30.82
CA SER A 155 -12.56 20.09 -30.70
C SER A 155 -13.48 19.20 -31.54
N TYR A 156 -14.58 18.78 -30.92
CA TYR A 156 -15.68 18.09 -31.56
C TYR A 156 -16.98 18.89 -31.41
N ARG A 157 -17.70 19.03 -32.52
CA ARG A 157 -18.94 19.81 -32.61
C ARG A 157 -20.12 19.05 -32.02
N THR A 158 -21.04 19.79 -31.42
CA THR A 158 -22.35 19.28 -30.96
C THR A 158 -23.48 20.05 -31.63
N SER A 159 -24.69 19.50 -31.59
CA SER A 159 -25.91 20.20 -32.00
C SER A 159 -26.45 21.17 -30.95
N SER A 160 -25.87 21.17 -29.73
CA SER A 160 -26.30 22.05 -28.65
C SER A 160 -25.81 23.48 -28.88
N LYS A 161 -26.70 24.43 -28.62
CA LYS A 161 -26.43 25.87 -28.70
C LYS A 161 -26.30 26.45 -27.30
N ASN A 162 -25.47 27.48 -27.15
CA ASN A 162 -25.45 28.24 -25.91
C ASN A 162 -26.73 29.09 -25.81
N PRO A 163 -27.58 28.92 -24.78
CA PRO A 163 -28.81 29.71 -24.60
C PRO A 163 -28.54 31.17 -24.22
N ALA A 164 -27.34 31.49 -23.73
CA ALA A 164 -26.96 32.79 -23.20
C ALA A 164 -26.25 33.65 -24.25
N ASP A 165 -26.16 33.18 -25.49
CA ASP A 165 -25.51 33.87 -26.59
C ASP A 165 -26.53 34.14 -27.71
N ASP A 166 -26.76 35.42 -28.01
CA ASP A 166 -27.66 35.90 -29.07
C ASP A 166 -27.19 35.46 -30.47
N PHE A 167 -25.92 35.06 -30.60
CA PHE A 167 -25.34 34.59 -31.86
C PHE A 167 -25.61 33.10 -32.16
N HIS A 168 -26.31 32.38 -31.27
CA HIS A 168 -26.69 30.97 -31.47
C HIS A 168 -25.53 29.99 -31.75
N THR A 169 -24.36 30.29 -31.21
CA THR A 169 -23.14 29.52 -31.46
C THR A 169 -23.19 28.12 -30.84
N GLY A 170 -22.55 27.17 -31.54
CA GLY A 170 -22.55 25.76 -31.17
C GLY A 170 -21.56 25.44 -30.04
N ILE A 171 -22.03 24.76 -28.99
CA ILE A 171 -21.20 24.20 -27.92
C ILE A 171 -20.32 23.09 -28.51
N ARG A 172 -19.08 22.99 -28.05
CA ARG A 172 -18.13 21.94 -28.45
C ARG A 172 -17.49 21.28 -27.22
N ILE A 173 -16.94 20.10 -27.43
CA ILE A 173 -16.04 19.45 -26.47
C ILE A 173 -14.64 19.35 -27.06
N ASP A 174 -13.63 19.85 -26.36
CA ASP A 174 -12.23 19.63 -26.69
C ASP A 174 -11.72 18.39 -25.95
N PHE A 175 -11.54 17.28 -26.68
CA PHE A 175 -11.04 16.05 -26.10
C PHE A 175 -9.58 16.14 -25.65
N ARG A 176 -8.81 17.17 -26.00
CA ARG A 176 -7.44 17.34 -25.47
C ARG A 176 -7.39 17.33 -23.94
N ARG A 177 -8.46 17.80 -23.28
CA ARG A 177 -8.66 17.71 -21.81
C ARG A 177 -10.10 17.37 -21.38
N GLY A 178 -10.95 16.98 -22.33
CA GLY A 178 -12.38 16.76 -22.10
C GLY A 178 -13.13 18.04 -21.73
N TYR A 179 -12.64 19.20 -22.17
CA TYR A 179 -13.15 20.53 -21.83
C TYR A 179 -14.38 20.87 -22.66
N ILE A 180 -15.47 21.27 -22.01
CA ILE A 180 -16.66 21.76 -22.69
C ILE A 180 -16.54 23.27 -22.86
N ASP A 181 -16.57 23.69 -24.11
CA ASP A 181 -16.42 25.08 -24.51
C ASP A 181 -17.77 25.62 -24.99
N THR A 182 -18.21 26.70 -24.35
CA THR A 182 -19.53 27.33 -24.55
C THR A 182 -19.41 28.71 -25.18
N ASN A 183 -18.22 29.15 -25.55
CA ASN A 183 -18.01 30.47 -26.12
C ASN A 183 -18.44 30.53 -27.59
N SER A 184 -18.59 31.75 -28.13
CA SER A 184 -18.93 32.02 -29.53
C SER A 184 -17.80 31.62 -30.47
N LEU A 185 -18.02 30.58 -31.29
CA LEU A 185 -16.97 29.84 -32.02
C LEU A 185 -17.43 29.35 -33.39
N ASP A 186 -18.28 30.11 -34.07
CA ASP A 186 -18.81 29.72 -35.38
C ASP A 186 -17.71 29.67 -36.46
N ASP A 187 -16.64 30.44 -36.29
CA ASP A 187 -15.46 30.51 -37.16
C ASP A 187 -14.41 29.41 -36.89
N GLN A 188 -14.35 28.87 -35.66
CA GLN A 188 -13.38 27.83 -35.30
C GLN A 188 -13.90 26.44 -35.59
N GLY A 189 -13.30 25.75 -36.55
CA GLY A 189 -13.65 24.38 -36.93
C GLY A 189 -13.66 23.36 -35.78
N GLY A 190 -14.35 22.24 -36.02
CA GLY A 190 -14.25 21.05 -35.18
C GLY A 190 -14.61 19.78 -35.93
N SER A 191 -14.12 18.65 -35.41
CA SER A 191 -14.43 17.32 -35.93
C SER A 191 -15.86 16.89 -35.56
N VAL A 192 -16.39 15.92 -36.29
CA VAL A 192 -17.75 15.40 -36.09
C VAL A 192 -17.70 13.89 -35.87
N ARG A 193 -18.45 13.42 -34.86
CA ARG A 193 -18.75 12.01 -34.62
C ARG A 193 -20.25 11.88 -34.45
N LEU A 194 -20.89 11.08 -35.30
CA LEU A 194 -22.35 10.95 -35.29
C LEU A 194 -22.81 9.86 -34.32
N VAL A 195 -24.03 10.06 -33.84
CA VAL A 195 -24.78 9.12 -33.02
C VAL A 195 -26.10 8.81 -33.73
N ARG A 196 -26.67 7.63 -33.53
CA ARG A 196 -28.04 7.36 -33.99
C ARG A 196 -29.05 8.16 -33.18
N LYS A 197 -30.09 8.67 -33.85
CA LYS A 197 -31.17 9.45 -33.23
C LYS A 197 -31.99 8.62 -32.27
N ASN A 198 -32.28 7.38 -32.65
CA ASN A 198 -33.05 6.45 -31.84
C ASN A 198 -32.11 5.44 -31.17
N PRO A 199 -32.19 5.26 -29.85
CA PRO A 199 -31.61 4.10 -29.18
C PRO A 199 -32.17 2.84 -29.83
N ILE A 200 -31.31 1.85 -30.06
CA ILE A 200 -31.74 0.54 -30.53
C ILE A 200 -32.37 -0.25 -29.39
N SER A 201 -33.37 -1.08 -29.69
CA SER A 201 -33.91 -2.00 -28.68
C SER A 201 -32.82 -2.99 -28.24
N SER A 202 -32.98 -3.60 -27.07
CA SER A 202 -32.07 -4.67 -26.61
C SER A 202 -31.95 -5.80 -27.61
N ASP A 203 -33.03 -6.11 -28.33
CA ASP A 203 -33.09 -7.22 -29.28
C ASP A 203 -32.40 -6.87 -30.60
N GLU A 204 -32.57 -5.62 -31.08
CA GLU A 204 -31.81 -5.10 -32.22
C GLU A 204 -30.32 -5.00 -31.87
N ALA A 205 -29.99 -4.58 -30.65
CA ALA A 205 -28.62 -4.54 -30.15
C ALA A 205 -27.98 -5.93 -30.12
N ALA A 206 -28.68 -6.94 -29.61
CA ALA A 206 -28.18 -8.30 -29.56
C ALA A 206 -27.89 -8.90 -30.95
N GLN A 207 -28.65 -8.49 -31.97
CA GLN A 207 -28.48 -8.95 -33.36
C GLN A 207 -27.39 -8.17 -34.11
N ALA A 208 -27.35 -6.85 -33.97
CA ALA A 208 -26.41 -5.98 -34.67
C ALA A 208 -25.02 -5.89 -34.00
N PHE A 209 -24.95 -6.20 -32.70
CA PHE A 209 -23.76 -6.16 -31.85
C PHE A 209 -23.62 -7.50 -31.08
N PRO A 210 -23.38 -8.62 -31.78
CA PRO A 210 -23.46 -9.96 -31.21
C PRO A 210 -22.35 -10.18 -30.18
N VAL A 211 -22.69 -10.44 -28.91
CA VAL A 211 -21.70 -10.77 -27.87
C VAL A 211 -21.20 -12.20 -28.03
N ASP A 212 -19.91 -12.41 -28.32
CA ASP A 212 -19.30 -13.74 -28.39
C ASP A 212 -18.98 -14.28 -26.98
N TYR A 213 -19.95 -14.98 -26.38
CA TYR A 213 -19.80 -15.59 -25.06
C TYR A 213 -18.74 -16.69 -24.98
N ALA A 214 -18.38 -17.32 -26.11
CA ALA A 214 -17.39 -18.40 -26.12
C ALA A 214 -15.96 -17.86 -25.94
N SER A 215 -15.64 -16.75 -26.62
CA SER A 215 -14.35 -16.06 -26.49
C SER A 215 -14.15 -15.44 -25.10
N LEU A 216 -15.21 -14.91 -24.49
CA LEU A 216 -15.18 -14.43 -23.11
C LEU A 216 -14.85 -15.55 -22.12
N SER A 217 -15.48 -16.73 -22.25
CA SER A 217 -15.18 -17.88 -21.39
C SER A 217 -13.71 -18.29 -21.46
N GLN A 218 -13.15 -18.32 -22.68
CA GLN A 218 -11.76 -18.71 -22.90
C GLN A 218 -10.76 -17.69 -22.34
N THR A 219 -11.09 -16.39 -22.46
CA THR A 219 -10.29 -15.31 -21.89
C THR A 219 -10.33 -15.33 -20.36
N PHE A 220 -11.49 -15.57 -19.75
CA PHE A 220 -11.61 -15.73 -18.30
C PHE A 220 -10.83 -16.95 -17.78
N GLU A 221 -10.80 -18.06 -18.52
CA GLU A 221 -9.97 -19.22 -18.17
C GLU A 221 -8.47 -18.91 -18.23
N VAL A 222 -8.01 -18.19 -19.25
CA VAL A 222 -6.60 -17.76 -19.36
C VAL A 222 -6.23 -16.82 -18.22
N LEU A 223 -7.06 -15.81 -17.95
CA LEU A 223 -6.83 -14.87 -16.84
C LEU A 223 -6.84 -15.57 -15.47
N ALA A 224 -7.68 -16.59 -15.28
CA ALA A 224 -7.69 -17.39 -14.06
C ALA A 224 -6.40 -18.22 -13.90
N ARG A 225 -5.86 -18.79 -14.99
CA ARG A 225 -4.56 -19.50 -14.97
C ARG A 225 -3.41 -18.56 -14.68
N ASP A 226 -3.36 -17.40 -15.33
CA ASP A 226 -2.29 -16.40 -15.12
C ASP A 226 -2.32 -15.87 -13.69
N LYS A 227 -3.52 -15.59 -13.14
CA LYS A 227 -3.68 -15.20 -11.74
C LYS A 227 -3.15 -16.29 -10.79
N GLN A 228 -3.49 -17.55 -11.03
CA GLN A 228 -3.01 -18.67 -10.21
C GLN A 228 -1.49 -18.82 -10.29
N GLN A 229 -0.90 -18.63 -11.46
CA GLN A 229 0.55 -18.67 -11.65
C GLN A 229 1.25 -17.55 -10.88
N ILE A 230 0.76 -16.31 -10.98
CA ILE A 230 1.31 -15.16 -10.26
C ILE A 230 1.23 -15.38 -8.74
N GLU A 231 0.11 -15.92 -8.24
CA GLU A 231 -0.04 -16.24 -6.82
C GLU A 231 0.94 -17.33 -6.35
N ASN A 232 1.23 -18.32 -7.19
CA ASN A 232 2.20 -19.37 -6.88
C ASN A 232 3.64 -18.81 -6.87
N GLU A 233 4.01 -18.02 -7.88
CA GLU A 233 5.32 -17.36 -7.95
C GLU A 233 5.55 -16.41 -6.75
N ALA A 234 4.51 -15.67 -6.35
CA ALA A 234 4.57 -14.81 -5.16
C ALA A 234 4.79 -15.61 -3.87
N LYS A 235 4.14 -16.78 -3.72
CA LYS A 235 4.36 -17.68 -2.57
C LYS A 235 5.78 -18.23 -2.55
N GLU A 236 6.31 -18.66 -3.69
CA GLU A 236 7.70 -19.15 -3.79
C GLU A 236 8.71 -18.05 -3.47
N LEU A 237 8.51 -16.83 -3.97
CA LEU A 237 9.38 -15.69 -3.69
C LEU A 237 9.37 -15.34 -2.20
N LYS A 238 8.19 -15.33 -1.57
CA LYS A 238 8.06 -15.10 -0.13
C LYS A 238 8.78 -16.18 0.67
N ALA A 239 8.63 -17.46 0.32
CA ALA A 239 9.32 -18.55 0.98
C ALA A 239 10.85 -18.45 0.84
N LYS A 240 11.36 -18.04 -0.33
CA LYS A 240 12.80 -17.78 -0.54
C LYS A 240 13.31 -16.63 0.33
N GLN A 241 12.57 -15.53 0.40
CA GLN A 241 12.92 -14.38 1.24
C GLN A 241 12.94 -14.74 2.73
N GLU A 242 11.95 -15.50 3.21
CA GLU A 242 11.91 -15.96 4.60
C GLU A 242 13.07 -16.92 4.93
N ALA A 243 13.43 -17.82 4.00
CA ALA A 243 14.57 -18.71 4.17
C ALA A 243 15.90 -17.93 4.24
N GLU A 244 16.09 -16.94 3.37
CA GLU A 244 17.27 -16.07 3.38
C GLU A 244 17.34 -15.25 4.67
N GLN A 245 16.22 -14.68 5.12
CA GLN A 245 16.15 -13.96 6.41
C GLN A 245 16.51 -14.87 7.60
N ARG A 246 16.04 -16.12 7.61
CA ARG A 246 16.42 -17.09 8.65
C ARG A 246 17.91 -17.41 8.64
N GLN A 247 18.52 -17.54 7.47
CA GLN A 247 19.97 -17.76 7.35
C GLN A 247 20.77 -16.56 7.86
N VAL A 248 20.34 -15.34 7.52
CA VAL A 248 20.97 -14.11 8.00
C VAL A 248 20.81 -13.96 9.52
N ALA A 249 19.63 -14.27 10.07
CA ALA A 249 19.38 -14.25 11.50
C ALA A 249 20.27 -15.26 12.26
N ALA A 250 20.35 -16.51 11.76
CA ALA A 250 21.20 -17.54 12.36
C ALA A 250 22.69 -17.14 12.40
N LYS A 251 23.20 -16.55 11.30
CA LYS A 251 24.58 -16.03 11.26
C LYS A 251 24.81 -14.91 12.27
N ARG A 252 23.85 -13.98 12.40
CA ARG A 252 23.94 -12.89 13.39
C ARG A 252 23.93 -13.41 14.82
N GLU A 253 23.12 -14.41 15.12
CA GLU A 253 23.11 -15.04 16.46
C GLU A 253 24.44 -15.72 16.78
N GLU A 254 25.05 -16.41 15.81
CA GLU A 254 26.37 -17.03 15.97
C GLU A 254 27.46 -15.96 16.22
N GLU A 255 27.47 -14.88 15.44
CA GLU A 255 28.40 -13.75 15.62
C GLU A 255 28.21 -13.07 16.99
N GLN A 256 26.97 -12.84 17.42
CA GLN A 256 26.67 -12.26 18.73
C GLN A 256 27.15 -13.17 19.88
N ARG A 257 26.93 -14.49 19.78
CA ARG A 257 27.44 -15.45 20.77
C ARG A 257 28.97 -15.44 20.83
N ALA A 258 29.64 -15.38 19.68
CA ALA A 258 31.10 -15.31 19.62
C ALA A 258 31.63 -14.00 20.25
N GLN A 259 30.98 -12.87 19.98
CA GLN A 259 31.33 -11.59 20.61
C GLN A 259 31.11 -11.60 22.12
N ALA A 260 29.99 -12.15 22.60
CA ALA A 260 29.70 -12.26 24.02
C ALA A 260 30.74 -13.15 24.74
N ALA A 261 31.10 -14.31 24.15
CA ALA A 261 32.13 -15.19 24.69
C ALA A 261 33.50 -14.51 24.77
N LYS A 262 33.86 -13.71 23.76
CA LYS A 262 35.09 -12.92 23.76
C LYS A 262 35.07 -11.85 24.85
N ALA A 263 33.98 -11.10 24.99
CA ALA A 263 33.83 -10.09 26.03
C ALA A 263 33.90 -10.70 27.44
N GLU A 264 33.30 -11.87 27.65
CA GLU A 264 33.38 -12.61 28.91
C GLU A 264 34.82 -13.06 29.22
N ALA A 265 35.56 -13.55 28.21
CA ALA A 265 36.95 -13.93 28.37
C ALA A 265 37.85 -12.73 28.71
N GLU A 266 37.67 -11.60 28.02
CA GLU A 266 38.38 -10.35 28.31
C GLU A 266 38.07 -9.84 29.73
N PHE A 267 36.79 -9.83 30.12
CA PHE A 267 36.37 -9.49 31.48
C PHE A 267 37.08 -10.35 32.52
N LYS A 268 37.09 -11.68 32.37
CA LYS A 268 37.78 -12.59 33.31
C LYS A 268 39.29 -12.34 33.40
N THR A 269 39.93 -11.83 32.36
CA THR A 269 41.37 -11.48 32.39
C THR A 269 41.67 -10.14 33.07
N MET A 270 40.70 -9.22 33.11
CA MET A 270 40.88 -7.86 33.63
C MET A 270 40.78 -7.75 35.17
N PHE A 271 40.17 -8.74 35.86
CA PHE A 271 39.98 -8.73 37.32
C PHE A 271 40.82 -9.80 38.02
N PRO A 272 42.00 -9.47 38.59
CA PRO A 272 42.82 -10.44 39.31
C PRO A 272 42.14 -10.88 40.61
N ARG A 273 42.12 -12.20 40.85
CA ARG A 273 41.65 -12.81 42.12
C ARG A 273 42.50 -12.31 43.28
N LEU A 274 41.88 -11.96 44.41
CA LEU A 274 42.57 -11.76 45.68
C LEU A 274 42.11 -12.81 46.70
N GLY A 275 42.75 -13.99 46.70
CA GLY A 275 42.33 -15.13 47.52
C GLY A 275 41.14 -15.89 46.91
N ARG A 276 40.08 -16.16 47.70
CA ARG A 276 38.86 -16.89 47.27
C ARG A 276 37.74 -15.99 46.73
N CYS A 277 37.87 -14.66 46.80
CA CYS A 277 36.83 -13.73 46.33
C CYS A 277 37.00 -13.43 44.83
N ILE A 278 35.89 -13.36 44.09
CA ILE A 278 35.84 -12.99 42.67
C ILE A 278 34.89 -11.80 42.52
N VAL A 279 35.33 -10.75 41.80
CA VAL A 279 34.47 -9.60 41.49
C VAL A 279 33.24 -10.07 40.71
N GLY A 280 32.05 -9.69 41.16
CA GLY A 280 30.76 -10.10 40.62
C GLY A 280 30.13 -11.32 41.29
N GLU A 281 30.87 -12.09 42.09
CA GLU A 281 30.28 -13.19 42.86
C GLU A 281 29.59 -12.68 44.14
N SER A 282 28.55 -13.42 44.54
CA SER A 282 27.87 -13.22 45.81
C SER A 282 28.65 -13.89 46.94
N VAL A 283 28.76 -13.20 48.08
CA VAL A 283 29.38 -13.68 49.31
C VAL A 283 28.45 -13.41 50.49
N THR A 284 28.38 -14.37 51.41
CA THR A 284 27.54 -14.25 52.61
C THR A 284 28.39 -13.80 53.79
N HIS A 285 27.99 -12.72 54.45
CA HIS A 285 28.63 -12.20 55.66
C HIS A 285 27.73 -12.42 56.87
N ARG A 286 28.30 -12.91 57.97
CA ARG A 286 27.58 -13.12 59.23
C ARG A 286 28.12 -12.18 60.31
N GLU A 287 27.23 -11.41 60.92
CA GLU A 287 27.56 -10.50 62.03
C GLU A 287 26.78 -10.88 63.29
N LEU A 288 27.49 -11.14 64.39
CA LEU A 288 26.91 -11.43 65.70
C LEU A 288 26.76 -10.13 66.50
N LEU A 289 25.52 -9.81 66.88
CA LEU A 289 25.19 -8.69 67.74
C LEU A 289 24.90 -9.22 69.16
N ASN A 290 25.74 -8.84 70.13
CA ASN A 290 25.60 -9.23 71.53
C ASN A 290 25.43 -8.00 72.43
N ALA A 291 24.36 -7.99 73.24
CA ALA A 291 24.08 -6.91 74.18
C ALA A 291 24.91 -6.98 75.49
N SER A 292 25.63 -8.08 75.76
CA SER A 292 26.30 -8.30 77.05
C SER A 292 27.78 -7.92 77.13
N GLN A 293 28.35 -7.27 76.10
CA GLN A 293 29.73 -6.78 76.10
C GLN A 293 29.77 -5.32 75.66
N SER A 294 29.39 -4.40 76.56
CA SER A 294 29.81 -3.01 76.42
C SER A 294 31.27 -2.89 76.86
N SER A 295 32.15 -2.69 75.89
CA SER A 295 33.37 -1.90 76.06
C SER A 295 33.94 -1.61 74.67
N GLY A 296 33.35 -0.62 73.99
CA GLY A 296 34.05 0.10 72.92
C GLY A 296 33.41 0.12 71.53
N ASN A 297 32.21 -0.44 71.32
CA ASN A 297 31.52 -0.30 70.05
C ASN A 297 30.38 0.74 70.18
N ALA A 298 30.64 1.98 69.74
CA ALA A 298 29.70 3.11 69.87
C ALA A 298 28.30 2.83 69.27
N LEU A 299 28.21 1.88 68.33
CA LEU A 299 26.95 1.44 67.72
C LEU A 299 26.09 0.59 68.65
N ALA A 300 26.71 -0.16 69.56
CA ALA A 300 26.00 -0.92 70.56
C ALA A 300 25.26 0.06 71.50
N ASP A 301 25.94 1.06 72.04
CA ASP A 301 25.33 1.98 73.00
C ASP A 301 24.17 2.83 72.41
N ILE A 302 24.17 3.11 71.10
CA ILE A 302 23.08 3.84 70.41
C ILE A 302 21.81 2.99 70.29
N ILE A 303 21.93 1.67 70.12
CA ILE A 303 20.81 0.74 69.99
C ILE A 303 20.36 0.20 71.36
N TRP A 304 21.30 -0.02 72.28
CA TRP A 304 21.11 -0.72 73.56
C TRP A 304 21.04 0.25 74.75
N ASN A 305 19.86 0.82 75.01
CA ASN A 305 19.56 1.35 76.34
C ASN A 305 19.10 0.19 77.24
N SER A 306 20.00 -0.28 78.12
CA SER A 306 19.78 -1.22 79.25
C SER A 306 20.11 -2.73 79.09
N HIS A 307 20.42 -3.32 80.25
CA HIS A 307 20.97 -4.64 80.56
C HIS A 307 20.22 -5.85 79.96
N THR A 308 20.40 -6.15 78.68
CA THR A 308 19.86 -7.38 78.07
C THR A 308 20.97 -8.41 77.77
N LYS A 309 20.64 -9.71 77.82
CA LYS A 309 21.53 -10.83 77.42
C LYS A 309 21.13 -11.45 76.06
N ALA A 310 20.38 -10.70 75.25
CA ALA A 310 19.91 -11.18 73.94
C ALA A 310 21.06 -11.18 72.92
N GLN A 311 21.03 -12.16 72.01
CA GLN A 311 21.99 -12.27 70.92
C GLN A 311 21.24 -12.46 69.61
N TYR A 312 21.61 -11.66 68.60
CA TYR A 312 21.08 -11.73 67.24
C TYR A 312 22.23 -11.94 66.26
N VAL A 313 21.93 -12.58 65.14
CA VAL A 313 22.80 -12.64 63.98
C VAL A 313 22.10 -11.98 62.81
N ILE A 314 22.85 -11.15 62.09
CA ILE A 314 22.45 -10.66 60.78
C ILE A 314 23.35 -11.36 59.75
N GLU A 315 22.71 -12.00 58.77
CA GLU A 315 23.37 -12.55 57.60
C GLU A 315 23.08 -11.64 56.41
N TYR A 316 24.12 -11.17 55.74
CA TYR A 316 24.05 -10.30 54.57
C TYR A 316 24.52 -11.07 53.33
N GLU A 317 23.78 -10.94 52.24
CA GLU A 317 24.26 -11.31 50.91
C GLU A 317 24.85 -10.06 50.24
N ALA A 318 26.11 -10.14 49.80
CA ALA A 318 26.80 -9.02 49.20
C ALA A 318 27.52 -9.43 47.92
N VAL A 319 27.56 -8.54 46.92
CA VAL A 319 28.30 -8.75 45.68
C VAL A 319 29.66 -8.08 45.78
N VAL A 320 30.72 -8.81 45.42
CA VAL A 320 32.08 -8.25 45.37
C VAL A 320 32.20 -7.27 44.22
N GLU A 321 32.50 -6.01 44.51
CA GLU A 321 32.68 -4.96 43.49
C GLU A 321 34.15 -4.77 43.09
N GLY A 322 35.09 -5.14 43.96
CA GLY A 322 36.51 -4.90 43.71
C GLY A 322 37.40 -5.09 44.94
N PHE A 323 38.65 -4.68 44.83
CA PHE A 323 39.66 -4.81 45.89
C PHE A 323 40.34 -3.46 46.16
N VAL A 324 40.57 -3.15 47.44
CA VAL A 324 41.33 -1.98 47.87
C VAL A 324 42.41 -2.46 48.85
N GLY A 325 43.65 -2.53 48.38
CA GLY A 325 44.75 -3.14 49.13
C GLY A 325 44.45 -4.62 49.46
N SER A 326 44.46 -4.96 50.75
CA SER A 326 44.11 -6.32 51.22
C SER A 326 42.62 -6.52 51.53
N LYS A 327 41.78 -5.50 51.32
CA LYS A 327 40.34 -5.52 51.63
C LYS A 327 39.50 -5.74 50.38
N VAL A 328 38.37 -6.41 50.57
CA VAL A 328 37.36 -6.70 49.56
C VAL A 328 36.27 -5.65 49.66
N LYS A 329 36.01 -4.93 48.56
CA LYS A 329 34.90 -3.99 48.43
C LYS A 329 33.67 -4.76 48.00
N THR A 330 32.57 -4.64 48.74
CA THR A 330 31.31 -5.33 48.44
C THR A 330 30.12 -4.41 48.60
N THR A 331 29.03 -4.66 47.88
CA THR A 331 27.74 -3.98 48.09
C THR A 331 26.69 -4.97 48.56
N ILE A 332 25.95 -4.61 49.61
CA ILE A 332 24.95 -5.48 50.25
C ILE A 332 23.67 -5.50 49.41
N ASN A 333 23.25 -6.67 48.94
CA ASN A 333 22.03 -6.86 48.16
C ASN A 333 20.79 -7.15 49.02
N GLY A 334 20.99 -7.81 50.17
CA GLY A 334 19.89 -8.20 51.06
C GLY A 334 20.38 -8.75 52.38
N TYR A 335 19.45 -8.98 53.32
CA TYR A 335 19.77 -9.47 54.66
C TYR A 335 18.72 -10.42 55.23
N GLN A 336 19.12 -11.19 56.25
CA GLN A 336 18.26 -12.02 57.09
C GLN A 336 18.65 -11.82 58.56
N VAL A 337 17.65 -11.65 59.44
CA VAL A 337 17.88 -11.48 60.89
C VAL A 337 17.39 -12.72 61.65
N LYS A 338 18.28 -13.33 62.44
CA LYS A 338 17.97 -14.49 63.27
C LYS A 338 18.31 -14.23 64.74
N GLN A 339 17.34 -14.48 65.63
CA GLN A 339 17.60 -14.46 67.07
C GLN A 339 18.29 -15.75 67.50
N LEU A 340 19.41 -15.62 68.21
CA LEU A 340 20.15 -16.77 68.75
C LEU A 340 19.83 -17.04 70.22
N LYS A 341 19.50 -16.00 71.00
CA LYS A 341 19.15 -16.14 72.42
C LYS A 341 18.06 -15.16 72.84
N ALA A 342 16.99 -15.67 73.45
CA ALA A 342 15.90 -14.87 74.03
C ALA A 342 16.33 -14.27 75.38
N GLY A 343 16.05 -12.98 75.58
CA GLY A 343 16.25 -12.27 76.85
C GLY A 343 14.91 -11.99 77.53
N SER A 344 14.92 -11.78 78.85
CA SER A 344 13.71 -11.67 79.68
C SER A 344 13.21 -10.25 79.94
N TYR A 345 13.92 -9.20 79.48
CA TYR A 345 13.67 -7.81 79.91
C TYR A 345 13.12 -6.87 78.82
N VAL A 346 13.07 -7.27 77.55
CA VAL A 346 12.50 -6.49 76.44
C VAL A 346 11.71 -7.42 75.53
N ASP A 347 10.60 -6.94 74.97
CA ASP A 347 9.84 -7.67 73.95
C ASP A 347 10.73 -8.00 72.74
N GLY A 348 10.86 -9.29 72.43
CA GLY A 348 11.66 -9.79 71.32
C GLY A 348 11.19 -9.28 69.96
N ALA A 349 9.92 -8.90 69.82
CA ALA A 349 9.37 -8.33 68.60
C ALA A 349 9.87 -6.89 68.34
N ASP A 350 9.83 -6.02 69.36
CA ASP A 350 10.37 -4.64 69.26
C ASP A 350 11.85 -4.66 68.92
N MET A 351 12.60 -5.55 69.58
CA MET A 351 14.04 -5.66 69.36
C MET A 351 14.36 -6.14 67.94
N ARG A 352 13.63 -7.14 67.42
CA ARG A 352 13.80 -7.61 66.03
C ARG A 352 13.51 -6.49 65.01
N SER A 353 12.50 -5.66 65.27
CA SER A 353 12.15 -4.51 64.42
C SER A 353 13.29 -3.49 64.34
N ARG A 354 13.93 -3.16 65.47
CA ARG A 354 15.08 -2.24 65.49
C ARG A 354 16.29 -2.79 64.73
N VAL A 355 16.57 -4.09 64.88
CA VAL A 355 17.66 -4.77 64.15
C VAL A 355 17.38 -4.79 62.65
N ALA A 356 16.13 -5.04 62.24
CA ALA A 356 15.71 -4.96 60.84
C ALA A 356 15.88 -3.54 60.28
N GLY A 357 15.39 -2.50 60.97
CA GLY A 357 15.53 -1.12 60.51
C GLY A 357 16.98 -0.62 60.41
N TYR A 358 17.92 -1.23 61.14
CA TYR A 358 19.35 -1.01 60.93
C TYR A 358 19.87 -1.71 59.67
N ALA A 359 19.50 -2.98 59.47
CA ALA A 359 19.91 -3.75 58.31
C ALA A 359 19.35 -3.16 56.99
N ASP A 360 18.13 -2.62 57.00
CA ASP A 360 17.54 -1.88 55.88
C ASP A 360 18.42 -0.70 55.44
N LYS A 361 19.00 0.03 56.40
CA LYS A 361 19.91 1.16 56.11
C LYS A 361 21.26 0.72 55.53
N MET A 362 21.57 -0.57 55.56
CA MET A 362 22.82 -1.15 55.07
C MET A 362 22.68 -1.71 53.66
N VAL A 363 21.47 -2.08 53.22
CA VAL A 363 21.21 -2.53 51.84
C VAL A 363 21.59 -1.43 50.85
N GLY A 364 22.28 -1.81 49.78
CA GLY A 364 22.82 -0.90 48.77
C GLY A 364 24.06 -0.12 49.19
N LYS A 365 24.55 -0.27 50.44
CA LYS A 365 25.79 0.39 50.87
C LYS A 365 27.01 -0.46 50.56
N THR A 366 28.08 0.24 50.17
CA THR A 366 29.42 -0.32 50.03
C THR A 366 30.05 -0.56 51.41
N GLN A 367 30.64 -1.74 51.57
CA GLN A 367 31.41 -2.14 52.75
C GLN A 367 32.78 -2.71 52.34
N PHE A 368 33.72 -2.70 53.28
CA PHE A 368 35.06 -3.24 53.09
C PHE A 368 35.34 -4.34 54.11
N TYR A 369 35.60 -5.56 53.63
CA TYR A 369 35.83 -6.74 54.48
C TYR A 369 37.23 -7.31 54.29
N ASP A 370 37.73 -8.02 55.31
CA ASP A 370 38.96 -8.79 55.19
C ASP A 370 38.77 -9.98 54.24
N ARG A 371 39.73 -10.20 53.35
CA ARG A 371 39.71 -11.27 52.33
C ARG A 371 39.48 -12.69 52.85
N ALA A 372 39.72 -12.94 54.14
CA ALA A 372 39.49 -14.24 54.77
C ALA A 372 37.99 -14.57 54.96
N ARG A 373 37.10 -13.57 54.85
CA ARG A 373 35.65 -13.73 55.04
C ARG A 373 34.89 -14.20 53.80
N CYS A 374 35.56 -14.32 52.66
CA CYS A 374 35.00 -14.97 51.48
C CYS A 374 35.13 -16.50 51.61
N SER A 375 34.21 -17.11 52.33
CA SER A 375 33.96 -18.56 52.26
C SER A 375 32.67 -18.81 51.48
N LYS A 376 32.67 -19.84 50.64
CA LYS A 376 31.45 -20.38 50.02
C LYS A 376 30.46 -20.83 51.09
#